data_AF-G1U5X6-F1
#
_entry.id   AF-G1U5X6-F1
#
_cell.length_a   1.000
_cell.length_b   1.000
_cell.length_c   1.000
_cell.angle_alpha   90.00
_cell.angle_beta   90.00
_cell.angle_gamma   90.00
#
_symmetry.space_group_name_H-M   'P 1'
#
loop_
_entity.id
_entity.type
_entity.pdbx_description
1 polymer ?
#
loop_
_entity_poly.entity_id
_entity_poly.type
_entity_poly.pdbx_seq_one_letter_code
_entity_poly.pdbx_strand_id
1 'polypeptide(L)'
;MALAISAARVWGPRRQAVPLLLRQLGARGLTRSQLPRWQQQQQFSSLDDKPQFPGASAEFIDKLEFIQPNVISGIPIYRVMDRQGQIINPSEDPHLPQEKVLKFYQSMTLLNTMDRILYESQRQGRISFYMTNYGEEGTHVGSAAALENTDLVFGQYREAGVLMYRDYPLELFMAQCYGNVSDRGKGRQMPVHYGCKERHFVTISSPLATQIPQAVGAAYAAKRANANRVVICYFGEGAASEGDAHAGFNFAATLECPIIFFCRNNGYAISTPTSEQYRGDGIAARGPGYGIMSIRVDGNDVFAVYNATKEARRRAVAENQPFLIEAMTYRIGHHSTSDDSSAYRSVDEVNYWDKQDHPISRLRHFLLSRGWWDEEQEKAWRKQSRKKVMEAFEQAERKLKPSPSLLFSDVYQEMPPQLRKQQESLARHLQTYGEHYPLDHFDK
;
A
#
# COMPACT_ATOMS: atom_id res chain seq x y z
N MET A 1 -43.24 4.95 -19.72
CA MET A 1 -44.08 6.15 -19.50
C MET A 1 -43.44 7.27 -20.30
N ALA A 2 -43.98 7.50 -21.50
CA ALA A 2 -43.52 8.51 -22.44
C ALA A 2 -44.14 9.87 -22.10
N LEU A 3 -43.46 10.97 -22.43
CA LEU A 3 -44.09 12.22 -22.84
C LEU A 3 -43.10 13.05 -23.66
N ALA A 4 -43.40 13.12 -24.95
CA ALA A 4 -42.83 14.04 -25.92
C ALA A 4 -43.68 15.31 -25.97
N ILE A 5 -43.06 16.46 -26.25
CA ILE A 5 -43.74 17.59 -26.89
C ILE A 5 -42.84 18.16 -28.00
N SER A 6 -43.48 18.28 -29.16
CA SER A 6 -42.99 18.76 -30.46
C SER A 6 -43.11 20.28 -30.58
N ALA A 7 -42.26 20.91 -31.41
CA ALA A 7 -42.72 21.84 -32.46
C ALA A 7 -41.56 22.26 -33.38
N ALA A 8 -41.74 22.02 -34.67
CA ALA A 8 -40.92 22.51 -35.77
C ALA A 8 -41.30 23.94 -36.20
N ARG A 9 -40.38 24.67 -36.85
CA ARG A 9 -40.71 25.51 -38.02
C ARG A 9 -39.49 25.87 -38.86
N VAL A 10 -39.74 25.81 -40.17
CA VAL A 10 -38.92 25.98 -41.37
C VAL A 10 -38.65 27.49 -41.64
N TRP A 11 -37.59 27.83 -42.40
CA TRP A 11 -37.62 28.69 -43.61
C TRP A 11 -36.24 28.75 -44.29
N GLY A 12 -36.25 28.68 -45.62
CA GLY A 12 -35.10 28.51 -46.51
C GLY A 12 -34.49 29.81 -47.10
N PRO A 13 -33.66 29.69 -48.15
CA PRO A 13 -32.53 30.57 -48.45
C PRO A 13 -32.77 31.57 -49.61
N ARG A 14 -31.85 32.53 -49.84
CA ARG A 14 -31.43 33.02 -51.19
C ARG A 14 -30.40 34.18 -51.22
N ARG A 15 -29.44 34.04 -52.15
CA ARG A 15 -28.79 35.03 -53.06
C ARG A 15 -27.73 35.96 -52.42
N GLN A 16 -26.60 36.32 -53.05
CA GLN A 16 -26.35 36.61 -54.48
C GLN A 16 -24.82 36.65 -54.77
N ALA A 17 -24.43 36.45 -56.03
CA ALA A 17 -23.06 36.55 -56.57
C ALA A 17 -22.96 37.71 -57.59
N VAL A 18 -21.75 37.88 -58.19
CA VAL A 18 -21.38 38.56 -59.49
C VAL A 18 -20.74 39.98 -59.33
N PRO A 19 -19.74 40.47 -60.13
CA PRO A 19 -18.49 39.86 -60.68
C PRO A 19 -17.25 40.84 -60.80
N LEU A 20 -16.13 40.30 -61.33
CA LEU A 20 -14.98 40.84 -62.10
C LEU A 20 -14.70 42.37 -62.25
N LEU A 21 -13.39 42.74 -62.21
CA LEU A 21 -12.66 43.30 -63.37
C LEU A 21 -11.13 43.46 -63.15
N LEU A 22 -10.38 43.03 -64.18
CA LEU A 22 -8.94 43.21 -64.37
C LEU A 22 -8.54 44.67 -64.64
N ARG A 23 -7.33 45.06 -64.23
CA ARG A 23 -6.50 46.05 -64.95
C ARG A 23 -5.01 45.73 -64.83
N GLN A 24 -4.38 45.42 -65.97
CA GLN A 24 -2.94 45.46 -66.19
C GLN A 24 -2.51 46.87 -66.63
N LEU A 25 -1.36 47.35 -66.14
CA LEU A 25 -0.43 48.33 -66.70
C LEU A 25 0.86 48.16 -65.87
N GLY A 26 2.11 48.08 -66.34
CA GLY A 26 2.76 48.15 -67.64
C GLY A 26 4.27 48.00 -67.36
N ALA A 27 5.01 47.38 -68.28
CA ALA A 27 6.42 47.00 -68.12
C ALA A 27 7.39 48.19 -68.14
N ARG A 28 8.54 48.06 -67.43
CA ARG A 28 9.86 48.60 -67.81
C ARG A 28 10.97 48.10 -66.88
N GLY A 29 12.06 47.59 -67.45
CA GLY A 29 13.36 47.54 -66.78
C GLY A 29 14.01 46.16 -66.68
N LEU A 30 14.74 45.76 -67.72
CA LEU A 30 15.73 44.68 -67.67
C LEU A 30 16.90 45.09 -66.77
N THR A 31 17.12 44.38 -65.66
CA THR A 31 18.45 44.19 -65.09
C THR A 31 18.62 42.74 -64.64
N ARG A 32 19.56 42.05 -65.29
CA ARG A 32 20.13 40.78 -64.84
C ARG A 32 20.81 41.04 -63.49
N SER A 33 20.19 40.65 -62.39
CA SER A 33 20.89 40.48 -61.11
C SER A 33 20.46 39.17 -60.47
N GLN A 34 21.38 38.21 -60.58
CA GLN A 34 21.60 37.05 -59.72
C GLN A 34 20.34 36.48 -59.03
N LEU A 35 19.84 35.37 -59.58
CA LEU A 35 19.00 34.44 -58.83
C LEU A 35 19.67 34.18 -57.48
N PRO A 36 18.95 34.28 -56.34
CA PRO A 36 19.48 33.80 -55.07
C PRO A 36 19.87 32.35 -55.30
N ARG A 37 21.11 32.00 -54.94
CA ARG A 37 21.45 30.59 -54.70
C ARG A 37 20.40 30.10 -53.72
N TRP A 38 19.41 29.35 -54.22
CA TRP A 38 18.63 28.46 -53.39
C TRP A 38 19.69 27.70 -52.62
N GLN A 39 19.78 27.97 -51.31
CA GLN A 39 20.55 27.14 -50.41
C GLN A 39 20.18 25.73 -50.79
N GLN A 40 21.17 24.93 -51.20
CA GLN A 40 21.00 23.49 -51.31
C GLN A 40 20.32 23.11 -50.00
N GLN A 41 19.02 22.80 -50.06
CA GLN A 41 18.39 22.02 -49.00
C GLN A 41 19.30 20.82 -48.92
N GLN A 42 20.07 20.73 -47.82
CA GLN A 42 20.83 19.54 -47.52
C GLN A 42 19.83 18.40 -47.70
N GLN A 43 20.07 17.54 -48.70
CA GLN A 43 19.36 16.29 -48.80
C GLN A 43 19.81 15.50 -47.58
N PHE A 44 19.07 15.65 -46.49
CA PHE A 44 19.20 14.76 -45.36
C PHE A 44 18.73 13.40 -45.87
N SER A 45 19.68 12.47 -45.96
CA SER A 45 19.36 11.04 -46.00
C SER A 45 18.49 10.78 -44.79
N SER A 46 17.19 10.54 -45.01
CA SER A 46 16.23 10.32 -43.91
C SER A 46 16.55 9.09 -43.07
N LEU A 47 17.52 8.27 -43.51
CA LEU A 47 17.97 7.06 -42.82
C LEU A 47 19.04 7.33 -41.76
N ASP A 48 19.72 8.49 -41.80
CA ASP A 48 20.78 8.86 -40.84
C ASP A 48 20.33 9.92 -39.82
N ASP A 49 19.11 10.46 -39.98
CA ASP A 49 18.55 11.44 -39.05
C ASP A 49 18.12 10.77 -37.74
N LYS A 50 18.44 11.39 -36.60
CA LYS A 50 18.16 10.85 -35.26
C LYS A 50 17.26 11.80 -34.47
N PRO A 51 16.34 11.28 -33.64
CA PRO A 51 15.49 12.14 -32.82
C PRO A 51 16.31 13.04 -31.89
N GLN A 52 15.92 14.32 -31.82
CA GLN A 52 16.54 15.33 -30.93
C GLN A 52 15.54 15.88 -29.91
N PHE A 53 14.46 15.17 -29.64
CA PHE A 53 13.43 15.63 -28.71
C PHE A 53 13.93 15.54 -27.25
N PRO A 54 13.79 16.62 -26.45
CA PRO A 54 14.33 16.64 -25.09
C PRO A 54 13.58 15.73 -24.10
N GLY A 55 12.38 15.25 -24.44
CA GLY A 55 11.51 14.50 -23.53
C GLY A 55 11.72 12.98 -23.51
N ALA A 56 12.48 12.42 -24.46
CA ALA A 56 12.71 10.98 -24.54
C ALA A 56 14.02 10.66 -25.28
N SER A 57 14.71 9.61 -24.86
CA SER A 57 15.80 9.01 -25.64
C SER A 57 15.23 7.80 -26.41
N ALA A 58 15.11 7.95 -27.73
CA ALA A 58 14.52 6.95 -28.62
C ALA A 58 15.11 7.06 -30.04
N GLU A 59 14.91 6.03 -30.85
CA GLU A 59 15.24 6.02 -32.28
C GLU A 59 13.95 6.22 -33.10
N PHE A 60 14.07 6.73 -34.33
CA PHE A 60 12.93 6.76 -35.25
C PHE A 60 12.54 5.33 -35.69
N ILE A 61 11.26 5.13 -35.97
CA ILE A 61 10.73 3.94 -36.65
C ILE A 61 9.90 4.41 -37.85
N ASP A 62 10.11 3.80 -39.01
CA ASP A 62 9.43 4.16 -40.26
C ASP A 62 8.15 3.34 -40.50
N LYS A 63 7.79 2.48 -39.54
CA LYS A 63 6.60 1.64 -39.53
C LYS A 63 5.71 2.02 -38.37
N LEU A 64 4.41 2.12 -38.65
CA LEU A 64 3.40 2.34 -37.62
C LEU A 64 3.22 1.04 -36.83
N GLU A 65 3.76 1.00 -35.62
CA GLU A 65 3.68 -0.13 -34.70
C GLU A 65 3.27 0.36 -33.31
N PHE A 66 2.17 -0.18 -32.77
CA PHE A 66 1.77 0.09 -31.39
C PHE A 66 2.54 -0.85 -30.43
N ILE A 67 2.95 -0.33 -29.27
CA ILE A 67 3.52 -1.16 -28.20
C ILE A 67 2.38 -1.86 -27.45
N GLN A 68 2.34 -3.19 -27.54
CA GLN A 68 1.32 -3.99 -26.89
C GLN A 68 1.75 -4.38 -25.45
N PRO A 69 0.87 -4.25 -24.44
CA PRO A 69 1.14 -4.75 -23.10
C PRO A 69 1.32 -6.27 -23.07
N ASN A 70 2.35 -6.76 -22.40
CA ASN A 70 2.51 -8.19 -22.11
C ASN A 70 1.85 -8.53 -20.76
N VAL A 71 0.59 -8.95 -20.80
CA VAL A 71 -0.19 -9.30 -19.59
C VAL A 71 -0.30 -10.81 -19.38
N ILE A 72 -0.30 -11.60 -20.46
CA ILE A 72 -0.49 -13.06 -20.39
C ILE A 72 0.76 -13.75 -19.83
N SER A 73 1.95 -13.29 -20.22
CA SER A 73 3.23 -13.76 -19.70
C SER A 73 3.94 -12.61 -19.00
N GLY A 74 3.27 -12.08 -17.97
CA GLY A 74 3.73 -10.93 -17.20
C GLY A 74 5.04 -11.15 -16.43
N ILE A 75 5.40 -10.18 -15.60
CA ILE A 75 6.56 -10.23 -14.71
C ILE A 75 6.48 -11.51 -13.85
N PRO A 76 7.53 -12.35 -13.86
CA PRO A 76 7.53 -13.61 -13.15
C PRO A 76 7.47 -13.40 -11.63
N ILE A 77 6.92 -14.38 -10.92
CA ILE A 77 6.79 -14.37 -9.46
C ILE A 77 8.03 -15.05 -8.87
N TYR A 78 8.90 -14.27 -8.20
CA TYR A 78 10.07 -14.79 -7.50
C TYR A 78 9.68 -15.63 -6.28
N ARG A 79 10.31 -16.78 -6.13
CA ARG A 79 10.02 -17.77 -5.08
C ARG A 79 11.30 -18.50 -4.66
N VAL A 80 11.44 -18.78 -3.35
CA VAL A 80 12.61 -19.41 -2.74
C VAL A 80 12.30 -20.84 -2.29
N MET A 81 11.15 -21.04 -1.62
CA MET A 81 10.66 -22.36 -1.21
C MET A 81 9.35 -22.73 -1.90
N ASP A 82 9.11 -24.02 -2.11
CA ASP A 82 7.83 -24.50 -2.61
C ASP A 82 6.74 -24.56 -1.52
N ARG A 83 5.58 -25.14 -1.85
CA ARG A 83 4.45 -25.28 -0.91
C ARG A 83 4.72 -26.31 0.19
N GLN A 84 5.67 -27.22 -0.02
CA GLN A 84 6.12 -28.23 0.92
C GLN A 84 7.29 -27.72 1.78
N GLY A 85 7.61 -26.42 1.70
CA GLY A 85 8.69 -25.79 2.44
C GLY A 85 10.08 -26.24 2.01
N GLN A 86 10.23 -26.81 0.81
CA GLN A 86 11.54 -27.21 0.27
C GLN A 86 12.16 -26.04 -0.49
N ILE A 87 13.45 -25.79 -0.25
CA ILE A 87 14.20 -24.78 -1.01
C ILE A 87 14.34 -25.24 -2.46
N ILE A 88 13.90 -24.39 -3.40
CA ILE A 88 13.88 -24.69 -4.84
C ILE A 88 15.27 -24.51 -5.45
N ASN A 89 15.90 -23.37 -5.15
CA ASN A 89 17.23 -23.03 -5.63
C ASN A 89 18.16 -22.73 -4.44
N PRO A 90 19.15 -23.61 -4.14
CA PRO A 90 20.06 -23.40 -3.02
C PRO A 90 20.85 -22.10 -3.06
N SER A 91 21.11 -21.50 -4.23
CA SER A 91 21.82 -20.20 -4.31
C SER A 91 20.99 -19.02 -3.77
N GLU A 92 19.68 -19.21 -3.64
CA GLU A 92 18.72 -18.21 -3.16
C GLU A 92 18.28 -18.46 -1.71
N ASP A 93 18.76 -19.53 -1.06
CA ASP A 93 18.50 -19.77 0.36
C ASP A 93 19.19 -18.67 1.19
N PRO A 94 18.45 -17.85 1.96
CA PRO A 94 19.07 -16.81 2.77
C PRO A 94 19.89 -17.34 3.94
N HIS A 95 19.85 -18.65 4.20
CA HIS A 95 20.59 -19.32 5.27
C HIS A 95 20.43 -18.63 6.63
N LEU A 96 19.20 -18.20 6.93
CA LEU A 96 18.90 -17.51 8.18
C LEU A 96 19.10 -18.44 9.38
N PRO A 97 19.62 -17.93 10.50
CA PRO A 97 19.79 -18.72 11.71
C PRO A 97 18.43 -19.17 12.26
N GLN A 98 18.40 -20.36 12.86
CA GLN A 98 17.19 -20.99 13.40
C GLN A 98 16.36 -20.03 14.27
N GLU A 99 16.99 -19.28 15.17
CA GLU A 99 16.32 -18.32 16.05
C GLU A 99 15.50 -17.29 15.26
N LYS A 100 16.07 -16.76 14.18
CA LYS A 100 15.41 -15.75 13.35
C LYS A 100 14.21 -16.34 12.60
N VAL A 101 14.34 -17.57 12.10
CA VAL A 101 13.24 -18.27 11.41
C VAL A 101 12.13 -18.67 12.40
N LEU A 102 12.47 -19.08 13.62
CA LEU A 102 11.50 -19.30 14.69
C LEU A 102 10.77 -18.01 15.06
N LYS A 103 11.47 -16.87 15.12
CA LYS A 103 10.82 -15.56 15.30
C LYS A 103 9.82 -15.27 14.19
N PHE A 104 10.13 -15.60 12.92
CA PHE A 104 9.17 -15.41 11.82
C PHE A 104 7.88 -16.19 12.08
N TYR A 105 8.04 -17.48 12.38
CA TYR A 105 6.94 -18.40 12.61
C TYR A 105 6.09 -18.00 13.82
N GLN A 106 6.73 -17.66 14.93
CA GLN A 106 6.07 -17.23 16.16
C GLN A 106 5.35 -15.89 15.99
N SER A 107 5.93 -14.91 15.28
CA SER A 107 5.25 -13.65 14.99
C SER A 107 4.00 -13.85 14.14
N MET A 108 4.07 -14.66 13.07
CA MET A 108 2.90 -14.92 12.22
C MET A 108 1.79 -15.67 12.97
N THR A 109 2.13 -16.69 13.74
CA THR A 109 1.14 -17.49 14.49
C THR A 109 0.56 -16.75 15.70
N LEU A 110 1.34 -15.86 16.34
CA LEU A 110 0.83 -14.97 17.39
C LEU A 110 -0.15 -13.94 16.82
N LEU A 111 0.15 -13.37 15.65
CA LEU A 111 -0.77 -12.50 14.91
C LEU A 111 -2.06 -13.23 14.55
N ASN A 112 -1.97 -14.43 13.97
CA ASN A 112 -3.14 -15.24 13.62
C ASN A 112 -4.00 -15.59 14.86
N THR A 113 -3.35 -15.85 16.01
CA THR A 113 -4.04 -16.09 17.29
C THR A 113 -4.76 -14.84 17.79
N MET A 114 -4.10 -13.68 17.72
CA MET A 114 -4.69 -12.38 18.07
C MET A 114 -5.90 -12.06 17.20
N ASP A 115 -5.79 -12.28 15.89
CA ASP A 115 -6.86 -12.03 14.94
C ASP A 115 -8.11 -12.85 15.23
N ARG A 116 -7.96 -14.14 15.54
CA ARG A 116 -9.11 -15.00 15.89
C ARG A 116 -9.86 -14.48 17.10
N ILE A 117 -9.14 -14.06 18.14
CA ILE A 117 -9.73 -13.57 19.39
C ILE A 117 -10.40 -12.21 19.19
N LEU A 118 -9.74 -11.27 18.52
CA LEU A 118 -10.27 -9.93 18.30
C LEU A 118 -11.41 -9.88 17.26
N TYR A 119 -11.36 -10.73 16.24
CA TYR A 119 -12.48 -10.88 15.31
C TYR A 119 -13.74 -11.35 16.04
N GLU A 120 -13.63 -12.38 16.89
CA GLU A 120 -14.76 -12.87 17.69
C GLU A 120 -15.23 -11.84 18.73
N SER A 121 -14.30 -11.12 19.37
CA SER A 121 -14.63 -10.00 20.26
C SER A 121 -15.50 -8.95 19.56
N GLN A 122 -15.18 -8.64 18.31
CA GLN A 122 -15.97 -7.73 17.50
C GLN A 122 -17.37 -8.31 17.18
N ARG A 123 -17.47 -9.61 16.88
CA ARG A 123 -18.78 -10.27 16.65
C ARG A 123 -19.70 -10.24 17.86
N GLN A 124 -19.13 -10.17 19.06
CA GLN A 124 -19.86 -9.99 20.32
C GLN A 124 -20.14 -8.53 20.67
N GLY A 125 -19.71 -7.56 19.84
CA GLY A 125 -19.90 -6.13 20.08
C GLY A 125 -19.00 -5.53 21.17
N ARG A 126 -17.96 -6.25 21.62
CA ARG A 126 -17.03 -5.77 22.66
C ARG A 126 -16.07 -4.71 22.13
N ILE A 127 -15.73 -4.78 20.84
CA ILE A 127 -15.04 -3.74 20.08
C ILE A 127 -15.85 -3.38 18.84
N SER A 128 -15.68 -2.18 18.31
CA SER A 128 -16.53 -1.65 17.24
C SER A 128 -16.19 -2.18 15.85
N PHE A 129 -14.92 -2.48 15.58
CA PHE A 129 -14.41 -2.84 14.26
C PHE A 129 -13.17 -3.72 14.37
N TYR A 130 -12.92 -4.58 13.38
CA TYR A 130 -11.67 -5.32 13.26
C TYR A 130 -11.37 -5.73 11.81
N MET A 131 -10.08 -5.91 11.49
CA MET A 131 -9.60 -6.45 10.22
C MET A 131 -8.54 -7.50 10.52
N THR A 132 -8.71 -8.71 9.98
CA THR A 132 -7.74 -9.80 10.16
C THR A 132 -6.64 -9.75 9.12
N ASN A 133 -5.54 -10.45 9.36
CA ASN A 133 -4.34 -10.47 8.54
C ASN A 133 -4.12 -11.83 7.82
N TYR A 134 -5.16 -12.67 7.77
CA TYR A 134 -5.09 -14.03 7.27
C TYR A 134 -4.63 -14.10 5.80
N GLY A 135 -3.58 -14.87 5.56
CA GLY A 135 -2.95 -15.06 4.25
C GLY A 135 -1.80 -14.10 4.00
N GLU A 136 -1.75 -12.97 4.71
CA GLU A 136 -0.77 -11.90 4.47
C GLU A 136 0.35 -11.88 5.52
N GLU A 137 0.34 -12.77 6.51
CA GLU A 137 1.30 -12.77 7.61
C GLU A 137 2.75 -12.92 7.13
N GLY A 138 2.97 -13.70 6.06
CA GLY A 138 4.28 -13.89 5.43
C GLY A 138 4.84 -12.59 4.83
N THR A 139 3.98 -11.81 4.17
CA THR A 139 4.37 -10.52 3.61
C THR A 139 4.83 -9.55 4.69
N HIS A 140 4.10 -9.45 5.80
CA HIS A 140 4.42 -8.53 6.89
C HIS A 140 5.71 -8.89 7.63
N VAL A 141 5.85 -10.18 7.97
CA VAL A 141 6.95 -10.63 8.82
C VAL A 141 8.25 -10.76 8.02
N GLY A 142 8.17 -11.30 6.79
CA GLY A 142 9.34 -11.43 5.92
C GLY A 142 9.96 -10.07 5.58
N SER A 143 9.12 -9.07 5.24
CA SER A 143 9.61 -7.73 4.92
C SER A 143 10.13 -7.02 6.16
N ALA A 144 9.41 -7.05 7.30
CA ALA A 144 9.85 -6.41 8.54
C ALA A 144 11.21 -6.95 9.03
N ALA A 145 11.46 -8.25 8.82
CA ALA A 145 12.71 -8.89 9.19
C ALA A 145 13.94 -8.49 8.36
N ALA A 146 13.71 -7.98 7.16
CA ALA A 146 14.74 -7.51 6.24
C ALA A 146 15.16 -6.05 6.48
N LEU A 147 14.32 -5.28 7.18
CA LEU A 147 14.56 -3.89 7.56
C LEU A 147 15.46 -3.80 8.80
N GLU A 148 16.04 -2.62 9.00
CA GLU A 148 16.59 -2.24 10.30
C GLU A 148 15.46 -1.84 11.24
N ASN A 149 15.71 -1.94 12.55
CA ASN A 149 14.72 -1.58 13.58
C ASN A 149 14.27 -0.12 13.49
N THR A 150 15.14 0.76 12.99
CA THR A 150 14.90 2.19 12.88
C THR A 150 14.31 2.64 11.55
N ASP A 151 14.28 1.76 10.54
CA ASP A 151 13.66 2.05 9.24
C ASP A 151 12.19 2.40 9.44
N LEU A 152 11.73 3.48 8.79
CA LEU A 152 10.42 4.06 9.06
C LEU A 152 9.35 3.34 8.21
N VAL A 153 8.26 2.96 8.85
CA VAL A 153 7.16 2.22 8.22
C VAL A 153 5.93 3.11 8.11
N PHE A 154 5.40 3.20 6.90
CA PHE A 154 4.06 3.68 6.61
C PHE A 154 3.20 2.50 6.16
N GLY A 155 2.03 2.32 6.76
CA GLY A 155 1.11 1.24 6.45
C GLY A 155 -0.25 1.74 5.97
N GLN A 156 -1.13 0.80 5.64
CA GLN A 156 -2.50 1.05 5.20
C GLN A 156 -3.52 0.67 6.29
N TYR A 157 -3.51 -0.58 6.76
CA TYR A 157 -4.35 -1.11 7.86
C TYR A 157 -4.19 -2.62 8.09
N ARG A 158 -3.41 -3.33 7.26
CA ARG A 158 -3.15 -4.79 7.41
C ARG A 158 -1.74 -5.08 7.89
N GLU A 159 -0.96 -4.07 8.27
CA GLU A 159 0.47 -4.24 8.58
C GLU A 159 0.75 -4.62 10.05
N ALA A 160 -0.23 -5.17 10.78
CA ALA A 160 -0.09 -5.54 12.19
C ALA A 160 1.06 -6.55 12.42
N GLY A 161 1.38 -7.39 11.42
CA GLY A 161 2.52 -8.30 11.48
C GLY A 161 3.89 -7.61 11.55
N VAL A 162 4.02 -6.39 11.02
CA VAL A 162 5.24 -5.59 11.14
C VAL A 162 5.45 -5.15 12.58
N LEU A 163 4.39 -4.66 13.23
CA LEU A 163 4.41 -4.30 14.65
C LEU A 163 4.65 -5.54 15.53
N MET A 164 4.02 -6.68 15.20
CA MET A 164 4.22 -7.94 15.92
C MET A 164 5.69 -8.40 15.84
N TYR A 165 6.32 -8.30 14.67
CA TYR A 165 7.74 -8.64 14.50
C TYR A 165 8.68 -7.66 15.23
N ARG A 166 8.30 -6.38 15.30
CA ARG A 166 8.98 -5.34 16.11
C ARG A 166 8.62 -5.40 17.60
N ASP A 167 8.11 -6.54 18.07
CA ASP A 167 7.81 -6.81 19.48
C ASP A 167 6.87 -5.77 20.10
N TYR A 168 5.86 -5.30 19.34
CA TYR A 168 4.82 -4.41 19.87
C TYR A 168 3.98 -5.17 20.91
N PRO A 169 3.78 -4.61 22.12
CA PRO A 169 3.06 -5.31 23.18
C PRO A 169 1.62 -5.63 22.77
N LEU A 170 1.17 -6.86 23.03
CA LEU A 170 -0.22 -7.27 22.84
C LEU A 170 -1.19 -6.34 23.58
N GLU A 171 -0.82 -5.88 24.78
CA GLU A 171 -1.56 -4.89 25.54
C GLU A 171 -1.86 -3.62 24.76
N LEU A 172 -0.93 -3.14 23.92
CA LEU A 172 -1.11 -1.91 23.15
C LEU A 172 -1.95 -2.13 21.88
N PHE A 173 -1.85 -3.30 21.23
CA PHE A 173 -2.80 -3.69 20.18
C PHE A 173 -4.23 -3.68 20.73
N MET A 174 -4.44 -4.33 21.89
CA MET A 174 -5.74 -4.40 22.55
C MET A 174 -6.20 -3.01 23.00
N ALA A 175 -5.31 -2.21 23.61
CA ALA A 175 -5.64 -0.88 24.08
C ALA A 175 -6.19 0.02 22.98
N GLN A 176 -5.57 -0.01 21.79
CA GLN A 176 -6.03 0.76 20.63
C GLN A 176 -7.39 0.25 20.13
N CYS A 177 -7.61 -1.06 20.02
CA CYS A 177 -8.90 -1.62 19.61
C CYS A 177 -10.04 -1.33 20.59
N TYR A 178 -9.74 -1.30 21.90
CA TYR A 178 -10.72 -0.94 22.92
C TYR A 178 -10.84 0.58 23.11
N GLY A 179 -9.90 1.39 22.61
CA GLY A 179 -9.80 2.80 22.94
C GLY A 179 -9.75 3.05 24.45
N ASN A 180 -8.98 2.24 25.20
CA ASN A 180 -8.87 2.34 26.66
C ASN A 180 -7.75 3.31 27.10
N VAL A 181 -7.61 3.59 28.39
CA VAL A 181 -6.61 4.52 28.97
C VAL A 181 -5.15 4.23 28.59
N SER A 182 -4.83 3.01 28.20
CA SER A 182 -3.47 2.64 27.77
C SER A 182 -3.22 2.90 26.29
N ASP A 183 -4.24 3.29 25.53
CA ASP A 183 -4.07 3.67 24.14
C ASP A 183 -3.33 5.01 24.04
N ARG A 184 -2.15 4.97 23.40
CA ARG A 184 -1.36 6.17 23.12
C ARG A 184 -2.03 7.07 22.07
N GLY A 185 -2.92 6.51 21.26
CA GLY A 185 -3.85 7.24 20.38
C GLY A 185 -5.02 7.89 21.11
N LYS A 186 -5.10 7.73 22.44
CA LYS A 186 -6.11 8.35 23.33
C LYS A 186 -7.55 7.97 22.95
N GLY A 187 -7.76 6.80 22.36
CA GLY A 187 -9.08 6.29 21.97
C GLY A 187 -9.74 7.08 20.84
N ARG A 188 -8.99 7.87 20.07
CA ARG A 188 -9.54 8.81 19.08
C ARG A 188 -9.78 8.22 17.70
N GLN A 189 -9.11 7.13 17.36
CA GLN A 189 -9.21 6.49 16.05
C GLN A 189 -9.96 5.17 16.13
N MET A 190 -10.47 4.74 14.96
CA MET A 190 -11.09 3.44 14.77
C MET A 190 -10.13 2.31 15.17
N PRO A 191 -10.62 1.18 15.69
CA PRO A 191 -9.78 0.00 15.92
C PRO A 191 -8.93 -0.38 14.69
N VAL A 192 -7.76 -0.98 14.91
CA VAL A 192 -6.76 -1.35 13.90
C VAL A 192 -5.96 -0.17 13.32
N HIS A 193 -6.24 1.06 13.76
CA HIS A 193 -5.44 2.23 13.40
C HIS A 193 -4.21 2.40 14.30
N TYR A 194 -3.31 1.42 14.26
CA TYR A 194 -2.14 1.36 15.12
C TYR A 194 -1.09 2.43 14.77
N GLY A 195 -0.27 2.80 15.76
CA GLY A 195 0.87 3.68 15.62
C GLY A 195 1.87 3.49 16.76
N CYS A 196 3.17 3.58 16.46
CA CYS A 196 4.21 3.48 17.49
C CYS A 196 5.47 4.25 17.08
N LYS A 197 5.69 5.39 17.74
CA LYS A 197 6.87 6.23 17.52
C LYS A 197 8.18 5.49 17.83
N GLU A 198 8.22 4.73 18.93
CA GLU A 198 9.42 4.01 19.39
C GLU A 198 9.81 2.86 18.46
N ARG A 199 8.85 2.32 17.71
CA ARG A 199 9.07 1.26 16.72
C ARG A 199 8.99 1.78 15.30
N HIS A 200 9.11 3.10 15.12
CA HIS A 200 9.13 3.76 13.82
C HIS A 200 8.02 3.28 12.88
N PHE A 201 6.80 3.16 13.42
CA PHE A 201 5.60 2.80 12.68
C PHE A 201 4.64 4.00 12.76
N VAL A 202 4.49 4.69 11.63
CA VAL A 202 3.63 5.86 11.52
C VAL A 202 2.18 5.43 11.70
N THR A 203 1.42 6.26 12.44
CA THR A 203 0.03 5.96 12.74
C THR A 203 -0.81 5.81 11.48
N ILE A 204 -1.58 4.73 11.41
CA ILE A 204 -2.51 4.46 10.32
C ILE A 204 -3.63 5.50 10.26
N SER A 205 -4.08 5.78 9.02
CA SER A 205 -5.29 6.55 8.72
C SER A 205 -6.13 5.81 7.68
N SER A 206 -7.46 5.95 7.75
CA SER A 206 -8.41 5.28 6.84
C SER A 206 -8.28 5.70 5.35
N PRO A 207 -8.08 6.98 5.00
CA PRO A 207 -7.96 7.41 3.60
C PRO A 207 -6.83 6.67 2.86
N LEU A 208 -7.22 5.91 1.84
CA LEU A 208 -6.31 5.07 1.08
C LEU A 208 -5.23 5.89 0.37
N ALA A 209 -4.05 5.28 0.23
CA ALA A 209 -2.90 5.80 -0.52
C ALA A 209 -2.28 7.12 -0.03
N THR A 210 -2.93 7.87 0.86
CA THR A 210 -2.40 9.14 1.40
C THR A 210 -1.02 8.99 2.03
N GLN A 211 -0.72 7.82 2.61
CA GLN A 211 0.57 7.51 3.20
C GLN A 211 1.70 7.35 2.16
N ILE A 212 1.38 7.11 0.89
CA ILE A 212 2.35 6.86 -0.19
C ILE A 212 3.21 8.11 -0.45
N PRO A 213 2.64 9.28 -0.84
CA PRO A 213 3.46 10.49 -1.03
C PRO A 213 4.05 11.00 0.29
N GLN A 214 3.40 10.77 1.43
CA GLN A 214 3.96 11.12 2.75
C GLN A 214 5.25 10.33 3.04
N ALA A 215 5.26 9.03 2.75
CA ALA A 215 6.43 8.17 2.90
C ALA A 215 7.59 8.65 2.02
N VAL A 216 7.30 9.15 0.82
CA VAL A 216 8.31 9.74 -0.09
C VAL A 216 8.91 11.01 0.51
N GLY A 217 8.09 11.90 1.07
CA GLY A 217 8.58 13.08 1.78
C GLY A 217 9.48 12.72 2.97
N ALA A 218 9.11 11.70 3.74
CA ALA A 218 9.93 11.19 4.84
C ALA A 218 11.25 10.56 4.35
N ALA A 219 11.23 9.86 3.21
CA ALA A 219 12.42 9.28 2.60
C ALA A 219 13.37 10.37 2.08
N TYR A 220 12.82 11.40 1.44
CA TYR A 220 13.58 12.56 1.00
C TYR A 220 14.24 13.29 2.17
N ALA A 221 13.51 13.45 3.29
CA ALA A 221 14.06 14.00 4.52
C ALA A 221 15.18 13.10 5.11
N ALA A 222 15.01 11.78 5.09
CA ALA A 222 16.03 10.83 5.55
C ALA A 222 17.30 10.87 4.69
N LYS A 223 17.16 11.00 3.37
CA LYS A 223 18.28 11.23 2.45
C LYS A 223 19.06 12.49 2.82
N ARG A 224 18.36 13.62 2.98
CA ARG A 224 18.98 14.92 3.33
C ARG A 224 19.62 14.92 4.72
N ALA A 225 19.14 14.08 5.63
CA ALA A 225 19.70 13.91 6.97
C ALA A 225 20.88 12.93 7.00
N ASN A 226 21.30 12.36 5.86
CA ASN A 226 22.33 11.32 5.76
C ASN A 226 22.08 10.15 6.73
N ALA A 227 20.80 9.79 6.93
CA ALA A 227 20.39 8.90 8.01
C ALA A 227 20.73 7.42 7.77
N ASN A 228 21.22 7.04 6.57
CA ASN A 228 21.41 5.66 6.13
C ASN A 228 20.20 4.76 6.44
N ARG A 229 19.00 5.34 6.30
CA ARG A 229 17.72 4.77 6.70
C ARG A 229 16.79 4.72 5.50
N VAL A 230 16.09 3.60 5.32
CA VAL A 230 15.05 3.47 4.30
C VAL A 230 13.68 3.82 4.90
N VAL A 231 12.76 4.23 4.04
CA VAL A 231 11.33 4.21 4.33
C VAL A 231 10.70 3.04 3.58
N ILE A 232 9.82 2.29 4.22
CA ILE A 232 8.95 1.33 3.53
C ILE A 232 7.51 1.80 3.61
N CYS A 233 6.80 1.69 2.49
CA CYS A 233 5.40 2.09 2.37
C CYS A 233 4.56 0.94 1.85
N TYR A 234 3.66 0.43 2.68
CA TYR A 234 2.73 -0.64 2.33
C TYR A 234 1.41 -0.09 1.80
N PHE A 235 0.85 -0.78 0.81
CA PHE A 235 -0.47 -0.50 0.24
C PHE A 235 -1.00 -1.73 -0.53
N GLY A 236 -2.32 -1.87 -0.61
CA GLY A 236 -2.98 -2.88 -1.44
C GLY A 236 -3.04 -2.49 -2.92
N GLU A 237 -3.31 -3.45 -3.81
CA GLU A 237 -3.45 -3.20 -5.25
C GLU A 237 -4.63 -2.29 -5.59
N GLY A 238 -5.69 -2.31 -4.77
CA GLY A 238 -6.80 -1.37 -4.90
C GLY A 238 -6.42 0.07 -4.56
N ALA A 239 -5.61 0.27 -3.51
CA ALA A 239 -5.11 1.60 -3.16
C ALA A 239 -4.13 2.14 -4.22
N ALA A 240 -3.49 1.27 -5.00
CA ALA A 240 -2.63 1.68 -6.10
C ALA A 240 -3.39 2.33 -7.28
N SER A 241 -4.74 2.30 -7.28
CA SER A 241 -5.58 3.04 -8.24
C SER A 241 -5.87 4.48 -7.82
N GLU A 242 -5.55 4.86 -6.58
CA GLU A 242 -5.69 6.25 -6.12
C GLU A 242 -4.65 7.17 -6.77
N GLY A 243 -5.01 8.44 -6.94
CA GLY A 243 -4.11 9.45 -7.51
C GLY A 243 -2.82 9.65 -6.70
N ASP A 244 -2.89 9.47 -5.38
CA ASP A 244 -1.74 9.58 -4.48
C ASP A 244 -0.68 8.50 -4.73
N ALA A 245 -1.06 7.33 -5.24
CA ALA A 245 -0.10 6.30 -5.62
C ALA A 245 0.75 6.78 -6.81
N HIS A 246 0.12 7.34 -7.84
CA HIS A 246 0.82 7.95 -8.98
C HIS A 246 1.76 9.09 -8.52
N ALA A 247 1.26 9.99 -7.67
CA ALA A 247 2.05 11.08 -7.13
C ALA A 247 3.28 10.57 -6.37
N GLY A 248 3.10 9.62 -5.45
CA GLY A 248 4.19 9.05 -4.68
C GLY A 248 5.23 8.34 -5.56
N PHE A 249 4.81 7.50 -6.50
CA PHE A 249 5.75 6.80 -7.39
C PHE A 249 6.60 7.79 -8.21
N ASN A 250 5.97 8.78 -8.84
CA ASN A 250 6.70 9.76 -9.65
C ASN A 250 7.64 10.63 -8.81
N PHE A 251 7.18 11.11 -7.64
CA PHE A 251 8.02 11.92 -6.75
C PHE A 251 9.21 11.13 -6.23
N ALA A 252 9.05 9.85 -5.91
CA ALA A 252 10.15 9.04 -5.40
C ALA A 252 11.26 8.85 -6.44
N ALA A 253 10.89 8.68 -7.71
CA ALA A 253 11.85 8.53 -8.80
C ALA A 253 12.54 9.86 -9.11
N THR A 254 11.76 10.91 -9.37
CA THR A 254 12.30 12.23 -9.76
C THR A 254 13.10 12.92 -8.65
N LEU A 255 12.77 12.65 -7.39
CA LEU A 255 13.49 13.19 -6.23
C LEU A 255 14.52 12.22 -5.66
N GLU A 256 14.77 11.08 -6.30
CA GLU A 256 15.77 10.08 -5.89
C GLU A 256 15.63 9.72 -4.40
N CYS A 257 14.51 9.13 -4.02
CA CYS A 257 14.20 8.84 -2.62
C CYS A 257 14.59 7.39 -2.22
N PRO A 258 15.24 7.17 -1.05
CA PRO A 258 15.52 5.84 -0.52
C PRO A 258 14.25 5.22 0.09
N ILE A 259 13.34 4.73 -0.78
CA ILE A 259 12.04 4.18 -0.39
C ILE A 259 11.77 2.82 -1.04
N ILE A 260 11.14 1.94 -0.28
CA ILE A 260 10.56 0.68 -0.78
C ILE A 260 9.04 0.84 -0.81
N PHE A 261 8.45 0.77 -1.99
CA PHE A 261 7.02 0.57 -2.18
C PHE A 261 6.71 -0.92 -2.11
N PHE A 262 5.88 -1.32 -1.16
CA PHE A 262 5.51 -2.71 -0.94
C PHE A 262 4.01 -2.88 -1.19
N CYS A 263 3.66 -3.32 -2.40
CA CYS A 263 2.29 -3.59 -2.79
C CYS A 263 1.89 -5.01 -2.39
N ARG A 264 0.83 -5.14 -1.60
CA ARG A 264 0.17 -6.41 -1.31
C ARG A 264 -0.95 -6.60 -2.32
N ASN A 265 -0.74 -7.47 -3.31
CA ASN A 265 -1.76 -7.80 -4.31
C ASN A 265 -2.43 -9.10 -3.90
N ASN A 266 -3.59 -8.98 -3.27
CA ASN A 266 -4.32 -10.12 -2.69
C ASN A 266 -5.56 -10.52 -3.51
N GLY A 267 -5.70 -9.93 -4.71
CA GLY A 267 -6.75 -10.21 -5.68
C GLY A 267 -8.04 -9.40 -5.53
N TYR A 268 -8.24 -8.69 -4.41
CA TYR A 268 -9.52 -8.03 -4.11
C TYR A 268 -9.40 -6.74 -3.28
N ALA A 269 -10.05 -5.68 -3.78
CA ALA A 269 -10.35 -4.46 -3.03
C ALA A 269 -11.82 -4.49 -2.55
N ILE A 270 -12.04 -4.84 -1.28
CA ILE A 270 -13.39 -5.16 -0.75
C ILE A 270 -14.01 -6.29 -1.59
N SER A 271 -14.96 -5.97 -2.47
CA SER A 271 -15.64 -6.90 -3.38
C SER A 271 -15.12 -6.85 -4.82
N THR A 272 -14.31 -5.84 -5.17
CA THR A 272 -13.84 -5.61 -6.53
C THR A 272 -12.65 -6.51 -6.85
N PRO A 273 -12.76 -7.45 -7.81
CA PRO A 273 -11.63 -8.27 -8.25
C PRO A 273 -10.64 -7.45 -9.09
N THR A 274 -9.40 -7.91 -9.18
CA THR A 274 -8.33 -7.24 -9.93
C THR A 274 -8.64 -7.00 -11.42
N SER A 275 -9.46 -7.86 -12.05
CA SER A 275 -9.91 -7.69 -13.44
C SER A 275 -10.74 -6.42 -13.69
N GLU A 276 -11.36 -5.89 -12.62
CA GLU A 276 -12.09 -4.62 -12.62
C GLU A 276 -11.25 -3.47 -12.05
N GLN A 277 -10.16 -3.79 -11.34
CA GLN A 277 -9.25 -2.80 -10.76
C GLN A 277 -8.26 -2.25 -11.79
N TYR A 278 -7.71 -3.10 -12.66
CA TYR A 278 -6.74 -2.71 -13.68
C TYR A 278 -6.71 -3.68 -14.86
N ARG A 279 -6.04 -3.27 -15.94
CA ARG A 279 -5.87 -4.07 -17.17
C ARG A 279 -4.41 -4.31 -17.58
N GLY A 280 -3.47 -3.70 -16.87
CA GLY A 280 -2.05 -4.01 -17.02
C GLY A 280 -1.64 -5.28 -16.27
N ASP A 281 -0.37 -5.63 -16.37
CA ASP A 281 0.23 -6.74 -15.64
C ASP A 281 0.49 -6.36 -14.17
N GLY A 282 -0.58 -6.28 -13.38
CA GLY A 282 -0.52 -5.95 -11.96
C GLY A 282 0.06 -4.56 -11.67
N ILE A 283 0.67 -4.43 -10.50
CA ILE A 283 1.30 -3.20 -10.03
C ILE A 283 2.80 -3.17 -10.36
N ALA A 284 3.50 -4.31 -10.33
CA ALA A 284 4.92 -4.37 -10.65
C ALA A 284 5.25 -3.79 -12.03
N ALA A 285 4.39 -4.02 -13.04
CA ALA A 285 4.60 -3.49 -14.39
C ALA A 285 4.43 -1.96 -14.50
N ARG A 286 3.86 -1.31 -13.49
CA ARG A 286 3.74 0.16 -13.46
C ARG A 286 5.07 0.83 -13.13
N GLY A 287 5.87 0.21 -12.25
CA GLY A 287 7.10 0.82 -11.73
C GLY A 287 8.11 1.22 -12.81
N PRO A 288 8.44 0.38 -13.82
CA PRO A 288 9.36 0.75 -14.89
C PRO A 288 8.94 2.02 -15.66
N GLY A 289 7.63 2.28 -15.80
CA GLY A 289 7.12 3.49 -16.44
C GLY A 289 7.46 4.79 -15.69
N TYR A 290 7.78 4.70 -14.39
CA TYR A 290 8.29 5.81 -13.57
C TYR A 290 9.82 5.80 -13.41
N GLY A 291 10.53 4.83 -14.02
CA GLY A 291 11.95 4.60 -13.75
C GLY A 291 12.23 3.91 -12.41
N ILE A 292 11.25 3.19 -11.85
CA ILE A 292 11.38 2.48 -10.56
C ILE A 292 11.78 1.02 -10.79
N MET A 293 12.84 0.58 -10.13
CA MET A 293 13.25 -0.82 -10.10
C MET A 293 12.18 -1.69 -9.46
N SER A 294 11.68 -2.69 -10.18
CA SER A 294 10.46 -3.43 -9.78
C SER A 294 10.65 -4.94 -9.78
N ILE A 295 10.05 -5.61 -8.82
CA ILE A 295 10.03 -7.08 -8.70
C ILE A 295 8.66 -7.56 -8.23
N ARG A 296 8.26 -8.75 -8.66
CA ARG A 296 7.09 -9.46 -8.15
C ARG A 296 7.54 -10.70 -7.38
N VAL A 297 6.95 -10.94 -6.21
CA VAL A 297 7.33 -12.02 -5.29
C VAL A 297 6.13 -12.84 -4.87
N ASP A 298 6.36 -14.10 -4.53
CA ASP A 298 5.40 -14.96 -3.85
C ASP A 298 5.25 -14.47 -2.39
N GLY A 299 4.12 -13.85 -2.07
CA GLY A 299 3.82 -13.30 -0.74
C GLY A 299 3.55 -14.36 0.33
N ASN A 300 3.27 -15.60 -0.08
CA ASN A 300 3.14 -16.74 0.82
C ASN A 300 4.50 -17.40 1.12
N ASP A 301 5.56 -16.97 0.43
CA ASP A 301 6.94 -17.35 0.69
C ASP A 301 7.65 -16.27 1.52
N VAL A 302 7.77 -16.51 2.83
CA VAL A 302 8.43 -15.57 3.74
C VAL A 302 9.91 -15.32 3.38
N PHE A 303 10.60 -16.29 2.76
CA PHE A 303 12.00 -16.12 2.34
C PHE A 303 12.12 -15.32 1.05
N ALA A 304 11.21 -15.52 0.09
CA ALA A 304 11.18 -14.70 -1.12
C ALA A 304 10.90 -13.23 -0.79
N VAL A 305 9.93 -12.97 0.09
CA VAL A 305 9.64 -11.62 0.60
C VAL A 305 10.85 -11.04 1.33
N TYR A 306 11.50 -11.82 2.19
CA TYR A 306 12.70 -11.39 2.92
C TYR A 306 13.83 -11.00 1.96
N ASN A 307 14.19 -11.85 1.00
CA ASN A 307 15.26 -11.61 0.04
C ASN A 307 15.03 -10.34 -0.77
N ALA A 308 13.85 -10.21 -1.38
CA ALA A 308 13.51 -9.06 -2.19
C ALA A 308 13.52 -7.76 -1.35
N THR A 309 12.98 -7.80 -0.13
CA THR A 309 13.00 -6.62 0.75
C THR A 309 14.42 -6.29 1.21
N LYS A 310 15.25 -7.30 1.51
CA LYS A 310 16.63 -7.08 1.99
C LYS A 310 17.49 -6.43 0.92
N GLU A 311 17.36 -6.89 -0.32
CA GLU A 311 18.10 -6.32 -1.44
C GLU A 311 17.58 -4.94 -1.83
N ALA A 312 16.25 -4.76 -1.91
CA ALA A 312 15.64 -3.44 -2.12
C ALA A 312 16.10 -2.44 -1.05
N ARG A 313 16.15 -2.84 0.22
CA ARG A 313 16.62 -1.99 1.33
C ARG A 313 18.09 -1.61 1.17
N ARG A 314 18.95 -2.59 0.85
CA ARG A 314 20.38 -2.37 0.64
C ARG A 314 20.61 -1.36 -0.48
N ARG A 315 19.96 -1.55 -1.62
CA ARG A 315 20.12 -0.69 -2.80
C ARG A 315 19.46 0.67 -2.64
N ALA A 316 18.24 0.75 -2.10
CA ALA A 316 17.54 2.01 -1.90
C ALA A 316 18.37 2.99 -1.06
N VAL A 317 19.00 2.50 0.02
CA VAL A 317 19.88 3.33 0.88
C VAL A 317 21.17 3.72 0.16
N ALA A 318 21.79 2.79 -0.58
CA ALA A 318 23.07 3.05 -1.25
C ALA A 318 22.95 3.96 -2.48
N GLU A 319 21.86 3.79 -3.24
CA GLU A 319 21.67 4.38 -4.57
C GLU A 319 20.68 5.54 -4.54
N ASN A 320 20.03 5.82 -3.40
CA ASN A 320 18.97 6.82 -3.27
C ASN A 320 17.90 6.68 -4.36
N GLN A 321 17.46 5.46 -4.64
CA GLN A 321 16.44 5.22 -5.65
C GLN A 321 15.31 4.35 -5.10
N PRO A 322 14.07 4.54 -5.61
CA PRO A 322 12.94 3.75 -5.17
C PRO A 322 12.98 2.33 -5.70
N PHE A 323 12.43 1.40 -4.91
CA PHE A 323 12.17 0.02 -5.31
C PHE A 323 10.70 -0.31 -5.12
N LEU A 324 10.10 -1.03 -6.07
CA LEU A 324 8.73 -1.53 -5.99
C LEU A 324 8.74 -3.05 -5.88
N ILE A 325 8.12 -3.57 -4.81
CA ILE A 325 7.87 -4.99 -4.59
C ILE A 325 6.36 -5.21 -4.68
N GLU A 326 5.90 -6.04 -5.61
CA GLU A 326 4.54 -6.56 -5.62
C GLU A 326 4.53 -7.98 -5.05
N ALA A 327 4.02 -8.13 -3.83
CA ALA A 327 3.84 -9.43 -3.20
C ALA A 327 2.46 -9.99 -3.56
N MET A 328 2.47 -11.08 -4.32
CA MET A 328 1.26 -11.81 -4.69
C MET A 328 0.83 -12.68 -3.52
N THR A 329 -0.38 -12.47 -3.02
CA THR A 329 -0.94 -13.24 -1.91
C THR A 329 -2.42 -13.46 -2.13
N TYR A 330 -3.13 -13.94 -1.11
CA TYR A 330 -4.57 -14.11 -1.16
C TYR A 330 -5.21 -13.66 0.15
N ARG A 331 -6.28 -12.87 0.04
CA ARG A 331 -7.02 -12.39 1.21
C ARG A 331 -7.92 -13.49 1.76
N ILE A 332 -7.42 -14.37 2.62
CA ILE A 332 -8.18 -15.53 3.10
C ILE A 332 -9.42 -15.08 3.90
N GLY A 333 -9.25 -14.13 4.84
CA GLY A 333 -10.35 -13.56 5.61
C GLY A 333 -11.23 -12.61 4.79
N HIS A 334 -12.37 -12.21 5.37
CA HIS A 334 -13.18 -11.10 4.87
C HIS A 334 -12.36 -9.79 4.78
N HIS A 335 -12.89 -8.80 4.05
CA HIS A 335 -12.26 -7.48 4.00
C HIS A 335 -12.19 -6.83 5.39
N SER A 336 -13.25 -6.95 6.19
CA SER A 336 -13.32 -6.50 7.57
C SER A 336 -14.47 -7.20 8.28
N THR A 337 -14.72 -6.85 9.53
CA THR A 337 -15.91 -7.28 10.26
C THR A 337 -17.23 -6.71 9.74
N SER A 338 -17.17 -5.76 8.80
CA SER A 338 -18.35 -5.17 8.14
C SER A 338 -18.60 -5.75 6.75
N ASP A 339 -17.83 -6.77 6.37
CA ASP A 339 -17.88 -7.42 5.06
C ASP A 339 -18.24 -8.89 5.19
N ASP A 340 -19.05 -9.38 4.25
CA ASP A 340 -19.29 -10.81 4.04
C ASP A 340 -18.81 -11.16 2.63
N SER A 341 -17.63 -11.77 2.57
CA SER A 341 -17.02 -12.11 1.29
C SER A 341 -17.72 -13.24 0.54
N SER A 342 -18.59 -14.01 1.19
CA SER A 342 -19.35 -15.07 0.50
C SER A 342 -20.32 -14.51 -0.55
N ALA A 343 -20.64 -13.22 -0.47
CA ALA A 343 -21.51 -12.52 -1.41
C ALA A 343 -20.88 -12.29 -2.80
N TYR A 344 -19.54 -12.34 -2.94
CA TYR A 344 -18.87 -11.97 -4.20
C TYR A 344 -17.65 -12.83 -4.58
N ARG A 345 -17.29 -13.84 -3.77
CA ARG A 345 -16.27 -14.83 -4.14
C ARG A 345 -16.60 -16.21 -3.58
N SER A 346 -16.11 -17.24 -4.24
CA SER A 346 -16.44 -18.62 -3.88
C SER A 346 -15.71 -19.07 -2.61
N VAL A 347 -16.40 -19.87 -1.80
CA VAL A 347 -15.80 -20.50 -0.61
C VAL A 347 -14.72 -21.51 -1.00
N ASP A 348 -14.85 -22.15 -2.16
CA ASP A 348 -13.86 -23.11 -2.68
C ASP A 348 -12.52 -22.45 -3.01
N GLU A 349 -12.55 -21.26 -3.60
CA GLU A 349 -11.35 -20.45 -3.84
C GLU A 349 -10.64 -20.09 -2.53
N VAL A 350 -11.38 -19.64 -1.52
CA VAL A 350 -10.82 -19.32 -0.19
C VAL A 350 -10.21 -20.57 0.46
N ASN A 351 -10.92 -21.70 0.41
CA ASN A 351 -10.47 -22.98 0.94
C ASN A 351 -9.21 -23.51 0.25
N TYR A 352 -9.06 -23.27 -1.06
CA TYR A 352 -7.84 -23.62 -1.77
C TYR A 352 -6.64 -22.91 -1.16
N TRP A 353 -6.71 -21.59 -0.97
CA TRP A 353 -5.60 -20.82 -0.40
C TRP A 353 -5.31 -21.18 1.05
N ASP A 354 -6.34 -21.30 1.89
CA ASP A 354 -6.18 -21.66 3.31
C ASP A 354 -5.53 -23.04 3.51
N LYS A 355 -5.89 -24.03 2.68
CA LYS A 355 -5.42 -25.41 2.84
C LYS A 355 -4.17 -25.74 2.03
N GLN A 356 -4.00 -25.16 0.85
CA GLN A 356 -2.97 -25.56 -0.10
C GLN A 356 -1.76 -24.63 -0.13
N ASP A 357 -1.93 -23.34 0.17
CA ASP A 357 -0.88 -22.34 -0.01
C ASP A 357 -1.01 -21.17 0.98
N HIS A 358 -0.63 -21.42 2.24
CA HIS A 358 -0.66 -20.46 3.34
C HIS A 358 0.77 -20.23 3.88
N PRO A 359 1.20 -18.98 4.16
CA PRO A 359 2.57 -18.67 4.61
C PRO A 359 2.99 -19.41 5.90
N ILE A 360 2.12 -19.45 6.90
CA ILE A 360 2.34 -20.22 8.14
C ILE A 360 2.58 -21.70 7.86
N SER A 361 1.74 -22.34 7.03
CA SER A 361 1.86 -23.77 6.70
C SER A 361 3.17 -24.06 5.96
N ARG A 362 3.54 -23.23 4.98
CA ARG A 362 4.80 -23.38 4.23
C ARG A 362 6.02 -23.27 5.14
N LEU A 363 6.06 -22.25 6.01
CA LEU A 363 7.17 -22.10 6.94
C LEU A 363 7.22 -23.24 7.97
N ARG A 364 6.07 -23.75 8.43
CA ARG A 364 6.02 -24.93 9.29
C ARG A 364 6.67 -26.14 8.63
N HIS A 365 6.35 -26.41 7.36
CA HIS A 365 6.97 -27.52 6.62
C HIS A 365 8.49 -27.36 6.49
N PHE A 366 8.97 -26.14 6.22
CA PHE A 366 10.40 -25.84 6.23
C PHE A 366 11.04 -26.15 7.60
N LEU A 367 10.44 -25.66 8.69
CA LEU A 367 10.94 -25.90 10.05
C LEU A 367 10.98 -27.40 10.41
N LEU A 368 9.95 -28.16 10.05
CA LEU A 368 9.89 -29.61 10.24
C LEU A 368 11.01 -30.32 9.45
N SER A 369 11.23 -29.92 8.19
CA SER A 369 12.28 -30.50 7.33
C SER A 369 13.70 -30.28 7.87
N ARG A 370 13.92 -29.17 8.61
CA ARG A 370 15.20 -28.85 9.25
C ARG A 370 15.34 -29.45 10.65
N GLY A 371 14.30 -30.09 11.20
CA GLY A 371 14.27 -30.57 12.58
C GLY A 371 14.26 -29.44 13.62
N TRP A 372 13.78 -28.24 13.25
CA TRP A 372 13.76 -27.05 14.11
C TRP A 372 12.43 -26.86 14.83
N TRP A 373 11.41 -27.63 14.47
CA TRP A 373 10.08 -27.62 15.04
C TRP A 373 9.50 -29.03 14.99
N ASP A 374 8.54 -29.31 15.87
CA ASP A 374 7.80 -30.57 15.91
C ASP A 374 6.38 -30.35 16.47
N GLU A 375 5.60 -31.42 16.55
CA GLU A 375 4.21 -31.40 17.03
C GLU A 375 4.08 -31.06 18.53
N GLU A 376 5.10 -31.36 19.35
CA GLU A 376 5.09 -31.02 20.77
C GLU A 376 5.31 -29.51 20.96
N GLN A 377 6.32 -28.96 20.28
CA GLN A 377 6.61 -27.53 20.23
C GLN A 377 5.41 -26.74 19.67
N GLU A 378 4.76 -27.24 18.62
CA GLU A 378 3.55 -26.63 18.04
C GLU A 378 2.41 -26.54 19.08
N LYS A 379 2.11 -27.64 19.77
CA LYS A 379 1.07 -27.68 20.80
C LYS A 379 1.39 -26.77 21.98
N ALA A 380 2.64 -26.79 22.44
CA ALA A 380 3.11 -25.94 23.54
C ALA A 380 3.00 -24.45 23.18
N TRP A 381 3.49 -24.07 22.00
CA TRP A 381 3.43 -22.70 21.51
C TRP A 381 1.99 -22.23 21.30
N ARG A 382 1.13 -23.05 20.68
CA ARG A 382 -0.29 -22.70 20.48
C ARG A 382 -1.02 -22.45 21.80
N LYS A 383 -0.71 -23.23 22.84
CA LYS A 383 -1.25 -23.00 24.20
C LYS A 383 -0.70 -21.71 24.79
N GLN A 384 0.60 -21.46 24.65
CA GLN A 384 1.28 -20.28 25.19
C GLN A 384 0.81 -18.99 24.50
N SER A 385 0.73 -18.97 23.16
CA SER A 385 0.29 -17.81 22.39
C SER A 385 -1.14 -17.45 22.74
N ARG A 386 -2.05 -18.43 22.80
CA ARG A 386 -3.44 -18.21 23.23
C ARG A 386 -3.50 -17.64 24.65
N LYS A 387 -2.72 -18.18 25.59
CA LYS A 387 -2.64 -17.66 26.95
C LYS A 387 -2.21 -16.18 26.97
N LYS A 388 -1.11 -15.84 26.29
CA LYS A 388 -0.61 -14.45 26.19
C LYS A 388 -1.65 -13.48 25.62
N VAL A 389 -2.34 -13.88 24.55
CA VAL A 389 -3.38 -13.03 23.92
C VAL A 389 -4.57 -12.86 24.85
N MET A 390 -5.04 -13.93 25.50
CA MET A 390 -6.16 -13.85 26.44
C MET A 390 -5.83 -13.00 27.69
N GLU A 391 -4.61 -13.09 28.22
CA GLU A 391 -4.16 -12.25 29.33
C GLU A 391 -4.21 -10.76 28.94
N ALA A 392 -3.68 -10.39 27.76
CA ALA A 392 -3.74 -9.02 27.26
C ALA A 392 -5.19 -8.57 26.97
N PHE A 393 -6.03 -9.46 26.45
CA PHE A 393 -7.44 -9.22 26.17
C PHE A 393 -8.23 -8.90 27.45
N GLU A 394 -8.14 -9.77 28.46
CA GLU A 394 -8.83 -9.59 29.74
C GLU A 394 -8.39 -8.32 30.47
N GLN A 395 -7.08 -8.01 30.40
CA GLN A 395 -6.55 -6.77 30.96
C GLN A 395 -7.11 -5.54 30.24
N ALA A 396 -7.17 -5.56 28.91
CA ALA A 396 -7.64 -4.44 28.11
C ALA A 396 -9.14 -4.17 28.27
N GLU A 397 -9.95 -5.22 28.42
CA GLU A 397 -11.40 -5.12 28.60
C GLU A 397 -11.78 -4.48 29.94
N ARG A 398 -11.00 -4.73 31.00
CA ARG A 398 -11.25 -4.19 32.34
C ARG A 398 -10.80 -2.74 32.53
N LYS A 399 -10.02 -2.20 31.59
CA LYS A 399 -9.52 -0.82 31.67
C LYS A 399 -10.60 0.18 31.26
N LEU A 400 -10.62 1.31 31.99
CA LEU A 400 -11.46 2.46 31.64
C LEU A 400 -11.08 3.04 30.28
N LYS A 401 -11.99 3.81 29.70
CA LYS A 401 -11.73 4.70 28.56
C LYS A 401 -10.98 5.95 29.03
N PRO A 402 -10.22 6.63 28.16
CA PRO A 402 -9.54 7.88 28.51
C PRO A 402 -10.53 8.97 28.90
N SER A 403 -10.09 9.96 29.68
CA SER A 403 -10.93 11.11 30.06
C SER A 403 -11.58 11.76 28.85
N PRO A 404 -12.89 12.10 28.90
CA PRO A 404 -13.56 12.83 27.81
C PRO A 404 -12.86 14.16 27.47
N SER A 405 -12.14 14.74 28.43
CA SER A 405 -11.36 15.97 28.22
C SER A 405 -10.28 15.82 27.13
N LEU A 406 -9.81 14.59 26.87
CA LEU A 406 -8.79 14.32 25.86
C LEU A 406 -9.31 14.47 24.44
N LEU A 407 -10.62 14.55 24.19
CA LEU A 407 -11.14 14.80 22.84
C LEU A 407 -10.72 16.17 22.29
N PHE A 408 -10.33 17.12 23.17
CA PHE A 408 -9.96 18.49 22.80
C PHE A 408 -8.45 18.71 22.63
N SER A 409 -7.61 17.84 23.20
CA SER A 409 -6.14 18.01 23.14
C SER A 409 -5.56 17.48 21.83
N ASP A 410 -4.38 17.96 21.46
CA ASP A 410 -3.64 17.60 20.23
C ASP A 410 -4.35 17.88 18.89
N VAL A 411 -5.49 18.57 18.89
CA VAL A 411 -6.02 19.21 17.66
C VAL A 411 -4.99 20.21 17.12
N TYR A 412 -4.41 20.96 18.05
CA TYR A 412 -3.18 21.74 17.88
C TYR A 412 -2.22 21.39 19.03
N GLN A 413 -0.95 21.76 18.92
CA GLN A 413 0.03 21.55 19.98
C GLN A 413 -0.39 22.25 21.29
N GLU A 414 -0.75 23.53 21.20
CA GLU A 414 -1.38 24.28 22.29
C GLU A 414 -2.86 24.46 21.97
N MET A 415 -3.72 24.13 22.93
CA MET A 415 -5.16 24.24 22.76
C MET A 415 -5.59 25.72 22.64
N PRO A 416 -6.18 26.13 21.50
CA PRO A 416 -6.62 27.51 21.30
C PRO A 416 -7.65 27.95 22.34
N PRO A 417 -7.75 29.25 22.69
CA PRO A 417 -8.71 29.73 23.69
C PRO A 417 -10.16 29.35 23.41
N GLN A 418 -10.58 29.33 22.15
CA GLN A 418 -11.93 28.91 21.77
C GLN A 418 -12.16 27.40 21.98
N LEU A 419 -11.14 26.57 21.76
CA LEU A 419 -11.22 25.12 22.00
C LEU A 419 -11.25 24.83 23.50
N ARG A 420 -10.51 25.61 24.31
CA ARG A 420 -10.60 25.57 25.78
C ARG A 420 -12.00 25.94 26.27
N LYS A 421 -12.61 26.98 25.69
CA LYS A 421 -14.00 27.37 26.01
C LYS A 421 -14.99 26.23 25.70
N GLN A 422 -14.77 25.46 24.63
CA GLN A 422 -15.58 24.27 24.31
C GLN A 422 -15.36 23.15 25.33
N GLN A 423 -14.11 22.90 25.74
CA GLN A 423 -13.79 21.93 26.80
C GLN A 423 -14.48 22.29 28.12
N GLU A 424 -14.41 23.56 28.54
CA GLU A 424 -15.12 24.07 29.72
C GLU A 424 -16.65 23.95 29.57
N SER A 425 -17.17 24.14 28.35
CA SER A 425 -18.60 23.95 28.07
C SER A 425 -19.03 22.50 28.26
N LEU A 426 -18.23 21.53 27.82
CA LEU A 426 -18.50 20.11 28.07
C LEU A 426 -18.43 19.80 29.56
N ALA A 427 -17.43 20.33 30.28
CA ALA A 427 -17.30 20.11 31.71
C ALA A 427 -18.55 20.59 32.49
N ARG A 428 -19.06 21.80 32.18
CA ARG A 428 -20.32 22.30 32.77
C ARG A 428 -21.53 21.46 32.37
N HIS A 429 -21.57 20.98 31.12
CA HIS A 429 -22.64 20.12 30.64
C HIS A 429 -22.68 18.80 31.43
N LEU A 430 -21.54 18.13 31.59
CA LEU A 430 -21.44 16.87 32.34
C LEU A 430 -21.68 17.05 33.85
N GLN A 431 -21.43 18.23 34.42
CA GLN A 431 -21.83 18.52 35.80
C GLN A 431 -23.35 18.55 35.99
N THR A 432 -24.10 19.00 34.98
CA THR A 432 -25.57 19.14 35.06
C THR A 432 -26.30 17.90 34.53
N TYR A 433 -25.78 17.30 33.46
CA TYR A 433 -26.44 16.24 32.67
C TYR A 433 -25.63 14.93 32.65
N GLY A 434 -24.66 14.76 33.55
CA GLY A 434 -23.73 13.61 33.54
C GLY A 434 -24.41 12.25 33.62
N GLU A 435 -25.59 12.18 34.24
CA GLU A 435 -26.44 10.98 34.33
C GLU A 435 -26.91 10.44 32.97
N HIS A 436 -26.87 11.25 31.90
CA HIS A 436 -27.21 10.83 30.55
C HIS A 436 -25.99 10.34 29.74
N TYR A 437 -24.81 10.32 30.34
CA TYR A 437 -23.56 9.92 29.71
C TYR A 437 -22.96 8.68 30.39
N PRO A 438 -22.23 7.82 29.65
CA PRO A 438 -21.67 6.58 30.18
C PRO A 438 -20.37 6.82 30.98
N LEU A 439 -20.41 7.70 31.98
CA LEU A 439 -19.20 8.19 32.69
C LEU A 439 -18.53 7.13 33.58
N ASP A 440 -19.25 6.10 34.02
CA ASP A 440 -18.73 5.05 34.92
C ASP A 440 -17.55 4.26 34.35
N HIS A 441 -17.41 4.24 33.02
CA HIS A 441 -16.34 3.54 32.32
C HIS A 441 -15.28 4.47 31.72
N PHE A 442 -15.29 5.76 32.08
CA PHE A 442 -14.29 6.73 31.64
C PHE A 442 -13.41 7.15 32.83
N ASP A 443 -12.13 7.37 32.55
CA ASP A 443 -11.22 8.02 33.49
C ASP A 443 -11.62 9.48 33.69
N LYS A 444 -11.16 10.09 34.78
CA LYS A 444 -11.52 11.47 35.13
C LYS A 444 -10.78 12.49 34.27
#